data_AF-A0A416FDK0-F1
#
_entry.id   AF-A0A416FDK0-F1
#
_cell.length_a   1.000
_cell.length_b   1.000
_cell.length_c   1.000
_cell.angle_alpha   90.00
_cell.angle_beta   90.00
_cell.angle_gamma   90.00
#
_symmetry.space_group_name_H-M   'P 1'
#
loop_
_entity.id
_entity.type
_entity.pdbx_description
1 polymer ?
#
loop_
_entity_poly.entity_id
_entity_poly.type
_entity_poly.pdbx_seq_one_letter_code
_entity_poly.pdbx_strand_id
1 'polypeptide(L)'
;MKIDNVMTTKTEKIYTLTEEELEQLKNRCKDYGSRKTREYIAFCLSHYTLQMNIGGVVDAFTNICRFSSGRTNYIPNIYSWDLFQWLRSNRE
;
A
#
# COMPACT_ATOMS: atom_id res chain seq x y z
N MET A 1 -30.60 26.01 -13.93
CA MET A 1 -29.88 25.01 -13.10
C MET A 1 -30.33 25.22 -11.66
N LYS A 2 -31.14 24.32 -11.10
CA LYS A 2 -31.49 24.33 -9.68
C LYS A 2 -30.38 23.56 -8.94
N ILE A 3 -29.81 24.18 -7.90
CA ILE A 3 -28.83 23.55 -7.02
C ILE A 3 -29.55 23.36 -5.69
N ASP A 4 -29.94 22.12 -5.40
CA ASP A 4 -30.54 21.77 -4.12
C ASP A 4 -29.39 21.49 -3.14
N ASN A 5 -29.28 22.32 -2.10
CA ASN A 5 -28.31 22.13 -1.01
C ASN A 5 -28.80 21.02 -0.09
N VAL A 6 -28.44 19.77 -0.39
CA VAL A 6 -28.71 18.63 0.49
C VAL A 6 -27.67 18.64 1.62
N MET A 7 -28.08 19.12 2.79
CA MET A 7 -27.31 18.98 4.04
C MET A 7 -27.12 17.50 4.34
N THR A 8 -25.94 16.96 4.03
CA THR A 8 -25.61 15.57 4.29
C THR A 8 -25.18 15.43 5.75
N THR A 9 -26.07 14.94 6.62
CA THR A 9 -25.72 14.62 8.00
C THR A 9 -24.76 13.44 8.01
N LYS A 10 -23.48 13.70 8.29
CA LYS A 10 -22.46 12.68 8.40
C LYS A 10 -22.63 11.97 9.76
N THR A 11 -23.18 10.76 9.76
CA THR A 11 -23.28 9.95 10.98
C THR A 11 -21.90 9.35 11.29
N GLU A 12 -21.23 9.84 12.32
CA GLU A 12 -19.96 9.26 12.79
C GLU A 12 -20.25 8.14 13.79
N LYS A 13 -19.76 6.93 13.51
CA LYS A 13 -19.80 5.79 14.44
C LYS A 13 -18.56 5.84 15.32
N ILE A 14 -18.75 6.05 16.62
CA ILE A 14 -17.67 6.01 17.61
C ILE A 14 -17.66 4.61 18.23
N TYR A 15 -16.49 3.96 18.24
CA TYR A 15 -16.29 2.67 18.88
C TYR A 15 -15.32 2.85 20.06
N THR A 16 -15.66 2.29 21.21
CA THR A 16 -14.79 2.24 22.38
C THR A 16 -14.11 0.88 22.43
N LEU A 17 -12.80 0.86 22.59
CA LEU A 17 -11.99 -0.35 22.73
C LEU A 17 -11.39 -0.39 24.13
N THR A 18 -11.29 -1.58 24.70
CA THR A 18 -10.40 -1.85 25.82
C THR A 18 -8.93 -1.74 25.37
N GLU A 19 -8.00 -1.60 26.31
CA GLU A 19 -6.57 -1.56 26.00
C GLU A 19 -6.10 -2.82 25.26
N GLU A 20 -6.62 -3.99 25.68
CA GLU A 20 -6.31 -5.27 25.04
C GLU A 20 -6.82 -5.31 23.59
N GLU A 21 -8.07 -4.92 23.35
CA GLU A 21 -8.63 -4.89 22.00
C GLU A 21 -7.89 -3.90 21.09
N LEU A 22 -7.45 -2.77 21.64
CA LEU A 22 -6.64 -1.79 20.91
C LEU A 22 -5.28 -2.39 20.52
N GLU A 23 -4.62 -3.10 21.43
CA GLU A 23 -3.33 -3.72 21.14
C GLU A 23 -3.45 -4.86 20.12
N GLN A 24 -4.46 -5.71 20.27
CA GLN A 24 -4.77 -6.74 19.28
C GLN A 24 -5.08 -6.12 17.90
N LEU A 25 -5.83 -5.03 17.85
CA LEU A 25 -6.11 -4.32 16.59
C LEU A 25 -4.84 -3.77 15.95
N LYS A 26 -3.97 -3.12 16.73
CA LYS A 26 -2.68 -2.62 16.24
C LYS A 26 -1.84 -3.76 15.64
N ASN A 27 -1.78 -4.91 16.33
CA ASN A 27 -1.00 -6.05 15.86
C ASN A 27 -1.58 -6.65 14.57
N ARG A 28 -2.90 -6.81 14.48
CA ARG A 28 -3.57 -7.22 13.22
C ARG A 28 -3.29 -6.26 12.07
N CYS A 29 -3.35 -4.95 12.32
CA CYS A 29 -3.05 -3.93 11.31
C CYS A 29 -1.59 -3.98 10.86
N LYS A 30 -0.64 -4.14 11.79
CA LYS A 30 0.80 -4.30 11.48
C LYS A 30 1.06 -5.55 10.64
N ASP A 31 0.47 -6.68 11.03
CA ASP A 31 0.63 -7.95 10.32
C ASP A 31 0.06 -7.88 8.91
N TYR A 32 -1.14 -7.30 8.77
CA TYR A 32 -1.76 -7.05 7.47
C TYR A 32 -0.87 -6.16 6.59
N GLY A 33 -0.39 -5.03 7.13
CA GLY A 33 0.50 -4.12 6.41
C GLY A 33 1.81 -4.80 5.98
N SER A 34 2.46 -5.54 6.89
CA SER A 34 3.68 -6.30 6.62
C SER A 34 3.48 -7.33 5.52
N ARG A 35 2.38 -8.09 5.56
CA ARG A 35 2.03 -9.07 4.54
C ARG A 35 1.83 -8.41 3.18
N LYS A 36 0.98 -7.37 3.10
CA LYS A 36 0.69 -6.69 1.83
C LYS A 36 1.89 -5.98 1.22
N THR A 37 2.75 -5.39 2.04
CA THR A 37 4.02 -4.80 1.57
C THR A 37 4.93 -5.85 0.93
N ARG A 38 5.04 -7.05 1.53
CA ARG A 38 5.82 -8.15 0.95
C ARG A 38 5.22 -8.67 -0.36
N GLU A 39 3.90 -8.85 -0.41
CA GLU A 39 3.18 -9.25 -1.62
C GLU A 39 3.42 -8.24 -2.76
N TYR A 40 3.38 -6.93 -2.46
CA TYR A 40 3.66 -5.88 -3.43
C TYR A 40 5.10 -5.88 -3.94
N ILE A 41 6.10 -6.02 -3.05
CA ILE A 41 7.51 -6.11 -3.47
C ILE A 41 7.71 -7.31 -4.41
N ALA A 42 7.14 -8.47 -4.06
CA ALA A 42 7.22 -9.66 -4.91
C ALA A 42 6.56 -9.44 -6.28
N PHE A 43 5.40 -8.78 -6.32
CA PHE A 43 4.74 -8.39 -7.57
C PHE A 43 5.62 -7.47 -8.43
N CYS A 44 6.23 -6.45 -7.85
CA CYS A 44 7.09 -5.54 -8.60
C CYS A 44 8.35 -6.23 -9.14
N LEU A 45 8.93 -7.17 -8.38
CA LEU A 45 10.08 -7.94 -8.83
C LEU A 45 9.73 -8.91 -9.97
N SER A 46 8.57 -9.58 -9.91
CA SER A 46 8.13 -10.50 -10.98
C SER A 46 7.72 -9.77 -12.26
N HIS A 47 7.36 -8.49 -12.16
CA HIS A 47 6.95 -7.64 -13.26
C HIS A 47 7.87 -6.42 -13.43
N TYR A 48 9.16 -6.57 -13.09
CA TYR A 48 10.08 -5.45 -13.08
C TYR A 48 10.36 -4.96 -14.50
N THR A 49 10.33 -3.64 -14.71
CA THR A 49 10.41 -3.03 -16.06
C THR A 49 11.78 -3.20 -16.74
N LEU A 50 12.84 -3.50 -15.98
CA LEU A 50 14.22 -3.56 -16.49
C LEU A 50 14.67 -4.99 -16.83
N GLN A 51 15.57 -5.11 -17.81
CA GLN A 51 16.27 -6.35 -18.12
C GLN A 51 17.15 -6.80 -16.94
N MET A 52 17.15 -8.11 -16.65
CA MET A 52 17.97 -8.75 -15.62
C MET A 52 19.46 -8.78 -15.98
N ASN A 53 20.09 -7.61 -16.08
CA ASN A 53 21.55 -7.44 -16.08
C ASN A 53 22.00 -6.87 -14.72
N ILE A 54 23.31 -6.80 -14.49
CA ILE A 54 23.87 -6.35 -13.20
C ILE A 54 23.35 -4.95 -12.82
N GLY A 55 23.24 -4.03 -13.79
CA GLY A 55 22.69 -2.70 -13.57
C GLY A 55 21.22 -2.73 -13.15
N GLY A 56 20.40 -3.53 -13.84
CA GLY A 56 18.98 -3.69 -13.52
C GLY A 56 18.74 -4.27 -12.12
N VAL A 57 19.60 -5.18 -11.65
CA VAL A 57 19.55 -5.71 -10.28
C VAL A 57 19.90 -4.63 -9.25
N VAL A 58 20.96 -3.85 -9.48
CA VAL A 58 21.35 -2.73 -8.59
C VAL A 58 20.24 -1.68 -8.50
N ASP A 59 19.59 -1.37 -9.62
CA ASP A 59 18.46 -0.43 -9.67
C ASP A 59 17.25 -0.99 -8.91
N ALA A 60 16.94 -2.28 -9.05
CA ALA A 60 15.87 -2.94 -8.30
C ALA A 60 16.09 -2.84 -6.78
N PHE A 61 17.29 -3.14 -6.29
CA PHE A 61 17.64 -2.97 -4.89
C PHE A 61 17.54 -1.52 -4.43
N THR A 62 18.02 -0.56 -5.23
CA THR A 62 17.91 0.87 -4.92
C THR A 62 16.46 1.31 -4.78
N ASN A 63 15.59 0.85 -5.66
CA ASN A 63 14.16 1.18 -5.61
C ASN A 63 13.46 0.54 -4.40
N ILE A 64 13.79 -0.71 -4.05
CA ILE A 64 13.29 -1.36 -2.82
C ILE A 64 13.75 -0.60 -1.57
N CYS A 65 15.01 -0.15 -1.51
CA CYS A 65 15.53 0.63 -0.40
C CYS A 65 14.83 1.99 -0.27
N ARG A 66 14.59 2.69 -1.39
CA ARG A 66 13.81 3.94 -1.41
C ARG A 66 12.37 3.72 -0.94
N PHE A 67 11.74 2.64 -1.38
CA PHE A 67 10.40 2.28 -0.95
C PHE A 67 10.34 1.95 0.54
N SER A 68 11.24 1.09 1.02
CA SER A 68 11.31 0.67 2.43
C SER A 68 11.64 1.82 3.39
N SER A 69 12.36 2.85 2.92
CA SER A 69 12.65 4.07 3.68
C SER A 69 11.56 5.14 3.59
N GLY A 70 10.42 4.84 2.95
CA GLY A 70 9.30 5.77 2.79
C GLY A 70 9.58 6.94 1.86
N ARG A 71 10.67 6.90 1.08
CA ARG A 71 11.02 7.95 0.10
C ARG A 71 10.15 7.87 -1.16
N THR A 72 9.49 6.75 -1.37
CA THR A 72 8.54 6.51 -2.48
C THR A 72 7.54 5.43 -2.08
N ASN A 73 6.35 5.45 -2.68
CA ASN A 73 5.36 4.35 -2.57
C ASN A 73 5.40 3.41 -3.78
N TYR A 74 6.35 3.62 -4.68
CA TYR A 74 6.44 3.01 -6.00
C TYR A 74 7.74 2.25 -6.18
N ILE A 75 7.65 1.07 -6.79
CA ILE A 75 8.78 0.32 -7.35
C ILE A 75 8.46 0.09 -8.84
N PRO A 76 9.38 0.39 -9.76
CA PRO A 76 9.14 0.21 -11.19
C PRO A 76 8.59 -1.17 -11.54
N ASN A 77 7.45 -1.20 -12.21
CA ASN A 77 6.84 -2.42 -12.71
C ASN A 77 6.11 -2.15 -14.02
N ILE A 78 5.85 -3.16 -14.83
CA ILE A 78 5.24 -3.01 -16.16
C ILE A 78 3.86 -2.32 -16.14
N TYR A 79 3.15 -2.37 -15.02
CA TYR A 79 1.85 -1.74 -14.85
C TYR A 79 1.94 -0.29 -14.35
N SER A 80 3.13 0.17 -13.97
CA SER A 80 3.37 1.48 -13.35
C SER A 80 2.52 1.71 -12.09
N TRP A 81 2.13 0.64 -11.39
CA TRP A 81 1.31 0.74 -10.19
C TRP A 81 2.14 1.03 -8.94
N ASP A 82 1.72 2.01 -8.15
CA ASP A 82 2.19 2.19 -6.78
C ASP A 82 1.53 1.19 -5.80
N LEU A 83 2.01 1.14 -4.56
CA LEU A 83 1.48 0.25 -3.52
C LEU A 83 -0.04 0.41 -3.33
N PHE A 84 -0.56 1.64 -3.34
CA PHE A 84 -1.98 1.90 -3.06
C PHE A 84 -2.88 1.59 -4.24
N GLN A 85 -2.39 1.77 -5.46
CA GLN A 85 -3.05 1.32 -6.69
C GLN A 85 -3.09 -0.20 -6.73
N TRP A 86 -1.95 -0.85 -6.47
CA TRP A 86 -1.89 -2.31 -6.39
C TRP A 86 -2.82 -2.86 -5.30
N LEU A 87 -2.83 -2.25 -4.11
CA LEU A 87 -3.75 -2.63 -3.02
C LEU A 87 -5.22 -2.52 -3.45
N ARG A 88 -5.61 -1.45 -4.16
CA ARG A 88 -6.98 -1.27 -4.64
C ARG A 88 -7.39 -2.34 -5.64
N SER A 89 -6.49 -2.74 -6.54
CA SER A 89 -6.72 -3.79 -7.53
C SER A 89 -6.68 -5.20 -6.94
N ASN A 90 -6.03 -5.39 -5.79
CA ASN A 90 -5.85 -6.69 -5.12
C ASN A 90 -6.50 -6.72 -3.73
N ARG A 91 -7.63 -6.02 -3.59
CA ARG A 91 -8.52 -6.15 -2.42
C ARG A 91 -9.24 -7.49 -2.53
N GLU A 92 -8.65 -8.51 -1.92
CA GLU A 92 -9.37 -9.70 -1.45
C GLU A 92 -10.09 -9.40 -0.14
#